data_AF-A0A4Y2E747-F1
#
_entry.id   AF-A0A4Y2E747-F1
#
_cell.length_a   1.000
_cell.length_b   1.000
_cell.length_c   1.000
_cell.angle_alpha   90.00
_cell.angle_beta   90.00
_cell.angle_gamma   90.00
#
_symmetry.space_group_name_H-M   'P 1'
#
loop_
_entity.id
_entity.type
_entity.pdbx_description
1 polymer ?
#
loop_
_entity_poly.entity_id
_entity_poly.type
_entity_poly.pdbx_seq_one_letter_code
_entity_poly.pdbx_strand_id
1 'polypeptide(L)' 'MFDHPPYSPDLAPSDFHLFLKLEEFLSDKRFGSDEELENAVTTWLNELAAEEYNMGILKLVNIYDKCLNVE' A
#
# COMPACT_ATOMS: atom_id res chain seq x y z
N MET A 1 -17.85 6.54 -4.92
CA MET A 1 -17.03 6.05 -6.04
C MET A 1 -15.98 7.12 -6.29
N PHE A 2 -14.70 6.80 -6.17
CA PHE A 2 -13.61 7.74 -6.49
C PHE A 2 -13.19 7.43 -7.93
N ASP A 3 -13.20 8.41 -8.84
CA ASP A 3 -12.79 8.18 -10.22
C ASP A 3 -11.27 7.94 -10.23
N HIS A 4 -10.87 6.75 -10.66
CA HIS A 4 -9.46 6.37 -10.75
C HIS A 4 -9.00 6.52 -12.21
N PRO A 5 -8.13 7.49 -12.53
CA PRO A 5 -7.63 7.64 -13.88
C PRO A 5 -6.81 6.39 -14.30
N PRO A 6 -6.75 6.09 -15.60
CA PRO A 6 -5.94 4.98 -16.11
C PRO A 6 -4.45 5.18 -15.78
N TYR A 7 -3.77 4.10 -15.36
CA TYR A 7 -2.32 4.06 -15.14
C TYR A 7 -1.76 5.04 -14.10
N SER A 8 -2.52 5.33 -13.05
CA SER A 8 -2.09 6.21 -11.94
C SER A 8 -1.84 5.43 -10.64
N PRO A 9 -0.78 4.62 -10.55
CA PRO A 9 -0.44 3.90 -9.32
C PRO A 9 -0.09 4.85 -8.17
N ASP A 10 0.35 6.07 -8.49
CA ASP A 10 0.54 7.16 -7.54
C ASP A 10 -0.76 7.61 -6.85
N LEU A 11 -1.92 7.32 -7.44
CA LEU A 11 -3.24 7.60 -6.87
C LEU A 11 -3.86 6.38 -6.16
N ALA A 12 -3.16 5.25 -6.10
CA ALA A 12 -3.62 4.04 -5.42
C ALA A 12 -2.86 3.86 -4.09
N PRO A 13 -3.51 4.06 -2.93
CA PRO A 13 -2.85 3.88 -1.62
C PRO A 13 -2.30 2.46 -1.39
N SER A 14 -2.88 1.45 -2.07
CA SER A 14 -2.31 0.12 -2.10
C SER A 14 -0.89 0.13 -2.69
N ASP A 15 -0.70 0.80 -3.83
CA ASP A 15 0.51 0.72 -4.63
C ASP A 15 1.61 1.60 -4.04
N PHE A 16 1.32 2.86 -3.69
CA PHE A 16 2.35 3.78 -3.18
C PHE A 16 2.61 3.67 -1.68
N HIS A 17 1.84 2.87 -0.92
CA HIS A 17 2.01 2.76 0.53
C HIS A 17 2.01 1.34 1.06
N LEU A 18 0.90 0.61 0.92
CA LEU A 18 0.76 -0.71 1.53
C LEU A 18 1.71 -1.74 0.92
N PHE A 19 1.77 -1.80 -0.42
CA PHE A 19 2.60 -2.76 -1.15
C PHE A 19 4.09 -2.44 -1.06
N LEU A 20 4.49 -1.18 -0.95
CA LEU A 20 5.89 -0.85 -0.66
C LEU A 20 6.34 -1.43 0.68
N LYS A 21 5.52 -1.29 1.73
CA LYS A 21 5.83 -1.87 3.04
C LYS A 21 5.77 -3.40 3.03
N LEU A 22 4.84 -3.96 2.26
CA LEU A 22 4.75 -5.40 2.07
C LEU A 22 6.00 -5.92 1.35
N GLU A 23 6.49 -5.23 0.33
CA GLU A 23 7.74 -5.57 -0.37
C GLU A 23 8.93 -5.51 0.59
N GLU A 24 9.04 -4.47 1.41
CA GLU A 24 10.05 -4.38 2.48
C GLU A 24 9.97 -5.57 3.44
N PHE A 25 8.76 -5.97 3.85
CA PHE A 25 8.55 -7.14 4.68
C PHE A 25 8.96 -8.45 3.95
N LEU A 26 8.68 -8.57 2.65
CA LEU A 26 8.93 -9.80 1.89
C LEU A 26 10.38 -9.94 1.41
N SER A 27 11.11 -8.84 1.26
CA SER A 27 12.41 -8.79 0.55
C SER A 27 13.47 -9.79 1.02
N ASP A 28 13.48 -10.15 2.31
CA ASP A 28 14.46 -11.08 2.89
C ASP A 28 13.88 -12.44 3.28
N LYS A 29 12.66 -12.77 2.84
CA LYS A 29 11.95 -14.00 3.21
C LYS A 29 11.87 -14.98 2.06
N ARG A 30 12.03 -16.28 2.37
CA ARG A 30 11.74 -17.39 1.45
C ARG A 30 10.68 -18.26 2.11
N PHE A 31 9.64 -18.59 1.36
CA PHE A 31 8.55 -19.44 1.79
C PHE A 31 8.61 -20.76 1.02
N GLY A 32 8.34 -21.86 1.72
CA GLY A 32 8.34 -23.21 1.15
C GLY A 32 7.02 -23.59 0.47
N SER A 33 5.94 -22.84 0.72
CA SER A 33 4.63 -23.04 0.12
C SER A 33 3.82 -21.73 0.06
N ASP A 34 2.78 -21.74 -0.77
CA ASP A 34 1.81 -20.63 -0.82
C ASP A 34 1.08 -20.45 0.51
N GLU A 35 0.75 -21.55 1.21
CA GLU A 35 0.13 -21.49 2.54
C GLU A 35 1.03 -20.79 3.58
N GLU A 36 2.35 -21.01 3.52
CA GLU A 36 3.29 -20.33 4.41
C GLU A 36 3.35 -18.82 4.11
N LEU A 37 3.36 -18.46 2.82
CA LEU A 37 3.33 -17.07 2.37
C LEU A 37 2.02 -16.38 2.79
N GLU A 38 0.87 -17.00 2.54
CA GLU A 38 -0.45 -16.48 2.91
C GLU A 38 -0.56 -16.23 4.41
N ASN A 39 -0.11 -17.18 5.24
CA ASN A 39 -0.10 -17.04 6.69
C ASN A 39 0.83 -15.90 7.16
N ALA A 40 2.01 -15.76 6.56
CA ALA A 40 2.94 -14.70 6.88
C ALA A 40 2.39 -13.31 6.53
N VAL A 41 1.81 -13.16 5.34
CA VAL A 41 1.20 -11.89 4.89
C VAL A 41 -0.03 -11.56 5.74
N THR A 42 -0.86 -12.54 6.07
CA THR A 42 -2.05 -12.35 6.91
C THR A 42 -1.66 -11.90 8.31
N THR A 43 -0.66 -12.54 8.91
CA THR A 43 -0.11 -12.15 10.22
C THR A 43 0.43 -10.71 10.16
N TRP A 44 1.24 -10.39 9.15
CA TRP A 44 1.79 -9.05 8.98
C TRP A 44 0.72 -7.97 8.83
N LEU A 45 -0.34 -8.22 8.03
CA LEU A 45 -1.46 -7.29 7.87
C LEU A 45 -2.21 -7.05 9.19
N ASN A 46 -2.36 -8.09 10.02
CA ASN A 46 -3.02 -8.01 11.33
C ASN A 46 -2.17 -7.28 12.38
N GLU A 47 -0.84 -7.36 12.27
CA GLU A 47 0.10 -6.66 13.14
C GLU A 47 0.32 -5.20 12.72
N LEU A 48 -0.01 -4.85 11.47
CA LEU A 48 0.16 -3.50 10.96
C LEU A 48 -0.73 -2.53 11.75
N ALA A 49 -0.10 -1.48 12.31
CA ALA A 49 -0.82 -0.49 13.10
C ALA A 49 -1.89 0.23 12.25
N ALA A 50 -3.06 0.49 12.85
CA ALA A 50 -4.14 1.23 12.20
C ALA A 50 -3.67 2.58 11.61
N GLU A 51 -2.69 3.20 12.25
CA GLU A 51 -2.10 4.46 11.80
C GLU A 51 -1.39 4.34 10.45
N GLU A 52 -0.83 3.18 10.10
CA GLU A 52 -0.21 2.97 8.78
C GLU A 52 -1.25 3.05 7.66
N TYR A 53 -2.42 2.43 7.87
CA TYR A 53 -3.53 2.55 6.93
C TYR A 53 -4.02 4.00 6.84
N ASN A 54 -4.17 4.68 7.97
CA ASN A 54 -4.56 6.10 8.00
C ASN A 54 -3.56 6.98 7.25
N MET A 55 -2.25 6.80 7.47
CA MET A 55 -1.20 7.54 6.79
C MET A 55 -1.24 7.32 5.28
N GLY A 56 -1.46 6.10 4.80
CA GLY A 56 -1.62 5.81 3.38
C GLY A 56 -2.79 6.57 2.75
N ILE A 57 -3.95 6.57 3.43
CA ILE A 57 -5.14 7.29 2.96
C ILE A 57 -4.97 8.81 3.05
N LEU A 58 -4.37 9.34 4.11
CA LEU A 58 -4.13 10.78 4.26
C LEU A 58 -3.13 11.31 3.23
N LYS A 59 -2.11 10.52 2.86
CA LYS A 59 -1.18 10.87 1.77
C LYS A 59 -1.91 11.11 0.45
N LEU A 60 -3.01 10.40 0.20
CA LEU A 60 -3.81 10.58 -1.02
C LEU A 60 -4.30 12.02 -1.18
N VAL A 61 -4.69 12.69 -0.09
CA VAL A 61 -5.13 14.10 -0.11
C VAL A 61 -4.02 15.01 -0.65
N ASN A 62 -2.78 14.80 -0.19
CA ASN A 62 -1.62 15.56 -0.66
C ASN A 62 -1.27 15.24 -2.12
N ILE A 63 -1.48 14.00 -2.56
CA ILE A 63 -1.22 13.62 -3.96
C ILE A 63 -2.26 14.27 -4.88
N TYR A 64 -3.55 14.25 -4.52
CA TYR A 64 -4.58 14.95 -5.29
C TYR A 64 -4.35 16.45 -5.35
N ASP A 65 -3.98 17.09 -4.24
CA ASP A 65 -3.64 18.51 -4.22
C ASP A 65 -2.49 18.82 -5.21
N LYS A 66 -1.42 18.00 -5.17
CA LYS A 66 -0.33 18.12 -6.13
C LYS A 66 -0.78 17.91 -7.58
N CYS A 67 -1.60 16.89 -7.86
CA CYS A 67 -2.08 16.60 -9.22
C CYS A 67 -2.99 17.70 -9.78
N LEU A 68 -3.77 18.37 -8.93
CA LEU A 68 -4.69 19.44 -9.34
C LEU A 68 -3.99 20.81 -9.44
N ASN A 69 -2.94 21.04 -8.65
CA ASN A 69 -2.19 22.30 -8.62
C ASN A 69 -0.90 22.26 -9.46
N VAL A 70 -0.76 21.30 -10.38
CA VAL A 70 0.31 21.33 -11.40
C VAL A 70 -0.01 22.47 -12.38
N GLU A 71 0.58 23.64 -12.17
CA GLU A 71 0.79 24.65 -13.23
C GLU A 71 1.87 24.20 -14.24
#